data_AF-A0A1Y4H702-F1
#
_entry.id   AF-A0A1Y4H702-F1
#
_cell.length_a   1.000
_cell.length_b   1.000
_cell.length_c   1.000
_cell.angle_alpha   90.00
_cell.angle_beta   90.00
_cell.angle_gamma   90.00
#
_symmetry.space_group_name_H-M   'P 1'
#
loop_
_entity.id
_entity.type
_entity.pdbx_description
1 polymer ?
#
loop_
_entity_poly.entity_id
_entity_poly.type
_entity_poly.pdbx_seq_one_letter_code
_entity_poly.pdbx_strand_id
1 'polypeptide(L)'
;MDEIESGSGQETQQNKGWITDSQGNRYYIDENGQYLKGWQMIGGRRYRFDEVTGVQKIDFQKYGESYWYYYDTSGNLLPPGWNTLKDTRRYVTEGGSFVFGLQLIDGKHYVFGSSGILQYGWIELDGNKYYAGSDGALLKGWNTIDGSR
;
A
#
# COMPACT_ATOMS: atom_id res chain seq x y z
N MET A 1 -8.24 33.15 -58.46
CA MET A 1 -8.39 33.65 -57.09
C MET A 1 -8.49 32.43 -56.24
N ASP A 2 -7.36 32.02 -55.70
CA ASP A 2 -7.25 30.91 -54.75
C ASP A 2 -7.78 31.39 -53.40
N GLU A 3 -8.69 30.63 -52.79
CA GLU A 3 -8.98 30.76 -51.37
C GLU A 3 -8.67 29.43 -50.68
N ILE A 4 -7.75 29.57 -49.73
CA ILE A 4 -7.04 28.57 -48.95
C ILE A 4 -7.95 28.05 -47.83
N GLU A 5 -7.77 26.78 -47.49
CA GLU A 5 -8.38 26.06 -46.36
C GLU A 5 -8.27 26.81 -45.03
N SER A 6 -9.26 26.61 -44.15
CA SER A 6 -9.02 26.62 -42.70
C SER A 6 -9.69 25.40 -42.09
N GLY A 7 -8.95 24.29 -42.05
CA GLY A 7 -9.27 23.15 -41.21
C GLY A 7 -9.21 23.58 -39.75
N SER A 8 -10.34 23.51 -39.05
CA SER A 8 -10.40 23.70 -37.60
C SER A 8 -9.69 22.52 -36.93
N GLY A 9 -8.42 22.73 -36.54
CA GLY A 9 -7.74 21.84 -35.61
C GLY A 9 -8.51 21.84 -34.29
N GLN A 10 -9.16 20.72 -33.95
CA GLN A 10 -9.66 20.54 -32.59
C GLN A 10 -8.43 20.35 -31.70
N GLU A 11 -8.10 21.36 -30.91
CA GLU A 11 -7.21 21.19 -29.77
C GLU A 11 -7.84 20.13 -28.86
N THR A 12 -7.27 18.93 -28.88
CA THR A 12 -7.59 17.92 -27.88
C THR A 12 -7.16 18.49 -26.54
N GLN A 13 -8.14 18.83 -25.70
CA GLN A 13 -7.90 19.19 -24.32
C GLN A 13 -7.13 18.03 -23.69
N GLN A 14 -5.81 18.18 -23.57
CA GLN A 14 -4.96 17.17 -22.97
C GLN A 14 -5.35 17.08 -21.50
N ASN A 15 -6.11 16.03 -21.15
CA ASN A 15 -6.57 15.80 -19.79
C ASN A 15 -5.34 15.60 -18.89
N LYS A 16 -5.06 16.59 -18.05
CA LYS A 16 -4.03 16.50 -17.01
C LYS A 16 -4.58 15.77 -15.79
N GLY A 17 -3.70 15.14 -15.02
CA GLY A 17 -4.07 14.38 -13.83
C GLY A 17 -4.53 12.97 -14.15
N TRP A 18 -5.49 12.46 -13.36
CA TRP A 18 -5.96 11.08 -13.49
C TRP A 18 -6.75 10.87 -14.78
N ILE A 19 -6.35 9.86 -15.56
CA ILE A 19 -7.12 9.38 -16.70
C ILE A 19 -7.30 7.85 -16.62
N THR A 20 -8.33 7.36 -17.28
CA THR A 20 -8.62 5.92 -17.40
C THR A 20 -8.91 5.59 -18.85
N ASP A 21 -8.27 4.56 -19.40
CA ASP A 21 -8.52 4.11 -20.76
C ASP A 21 -9.77 3.20 -20.87
N SER A 22 -10.13 2.79 -22.09
CA SER A 22 -11.29 1.92 -22.35
C SER A 22 -11.16 0.50 -21.77
N GLN A 23 -9.96 0.09 -21.37
CA GLN A 23 -9.68 -1.20 -20.74
C GLN A 23 -9.70 -1.10 -19.20
N GLY A 24 -9.88 0.11 -18.66
CA GLY A 24 -9.88 0.38 -17.23
C GLY A 24 -8.49 0.64 -16.64
N ASN A 25 -7.44 0.72 -17.47
CA ASN A 25 -6.12 1.07 -16.96
C ASN A 25 -6.09 2.54 -16.57
N ARG A 26 -5.53 2.82 -15.39
CA ARG A 26 -5.40 4.18 -14.86
C ARG A 26 -3.99 4.73 -15.10
N TYR A 27 -3.90 6.00 -15.41
CA TYR A 27 -2.65 6.74 -15.60
C TYR A 27 -2.73 8.08 -14.88
N TYR A 28 -1.59 8.73 -14.71
CA TYR A 28 -1.53 10.12 -14.31
C TYR A 28 -0.70 10.90 -15.32
N ILE A 29 -1.28 11.97 -15.88
CA ILE A 29 -0.62 12.87 -16.83
C ILE A 29 -0.13 14.11 -16.07
N ASP A 30 1.16 14.42 -16.21
CA ASP A 30 1.76 15.59 -15.59
C ASP A 30 1.42 16.91 -16.34
N GLU A 31 1.95 18.03 -15.84
CA GLU A 31 1.69 19.35 -16.43
C GLU A 31 2.19 19.50 -17.87
N ASN A 32 3.15 18.67 -18.30
CA ASN A 32 3.74 18.67 -19.64
C ASN A 32 3.03 17.70 -20.59
N GLY A 33 1.96 17.03 -20.14
CA GLY A 33 1.27 16.03 -20.95
C GLY A 33 1.95 14.66 -20.97
N GLN A 34 2.90 14.39 -20.05
CA GLN A 34 3.63 13.13 -19.99
C GLN A 34 3.00 12.18 -18.96
N TYR A 35 2.96 10.88 -19.29
CA TYR A 35 2.57 9.86 -18.32
C TYR A 35 3.61 9.73 -17.23
N LEU A 36 3.18 9.82 -15.98
CA LEU A 36 4.01 9.50 -14.84
C LEU A 36 4.37 8.01 -14.81
N LYS A 37 5.58 7.73 -14.36
CA LYS A 37 6.20 6.40 -14.31
C LYS A 37 6.83 6.15 -12.95
N GLY A 38 7.01 4.89 -12.59
CA GLY A 38 7.66 4.51 -11.35
C GLY A 38 6.84 4.85 -10.11
N TRP A 39 7.56 5.07 -9.00
CA TRP A 39 6.96 5.47 -7.73
C TRP A 39 6.71 6.97 -7.69
N GLN A 40 5.48 7.37 -7.39
CA GLN A 40 5.04 8.77 -7.40
C GLN A 40 4.27 9.11 -6.15
N MET A 41 4.39 10.37 -5.70
CA MET A 41 3.59 10.92 -4.61
C MET A 41 2.58 11.90 -5.20
N ILE A 42 1.29 11.59 -5.11
CA ILE A 42 0.20 12.38 -5.70
C ILE A 42 -0.84 12.61 -4.61
N GLY A 43 -1.08 13.88 -4.25
CA GLY A 43 -2.06 14.24 -3.21
C GLY A 43 -1.77 13.59 -1.85
N GLY A 44 -0.49 13.44 -1.48
CA GLY A 44 -0.05 12.81 -0.23
C GLY A 44 -0.15 11.28 -0.22
N ARG A 45 -0.56 10.65 -1.32
CA ARG A 45 -0.63 9.19 -1.46
C ARG A 45 0.45 8.71 -2.42
N ARG A 46 1.08 7.59 -2.05
CA ARG A 46 2.07 6.93 -2.90
C ARG A 46 1.33 6.07 -3.93
N TYR A 47 1.76 6.14 -5.18
CA TYR A 47 1.29 5.33 -6.30
C TYR A 47 2.47 4.69 -7.02
N ARG A 48 2.21 3.56 -7.68
CA ARG A 48 3.18 2.86 -8.53
C ARG A 48 2.62 2.79 -9.94
N PHE A 49 3.32 3.37 -10.91
CA PHE A 49 2.99 3.31 -12.34
C PHE A 49 4.04 2.49 -13.06
N ASP A 50 3.66 1.62 -13.98
CA ASP A 50 4.57 0.82 -14.80
C ASP A 50 5.66 1.71 -15.45
N GLU A 51 6.92 1.27 -15.41
CA GLU A 51 8.07 2.07 -15.90
C GLU A 51 8.02 2.29 -17.42
N VAL A 52 7.37 1.40 -18.15
CA VAL A 52 7.31 1.44 -19.61
C VAL A 52 6.03 2.13 -20.04
N THR A 53 4.89 1.63 -19.58
CA THR A 53 3.57 2.05 -20.09
C THR A 53 2.93 3.18 -19.32
N GLY A 54 3.33 3.43 -18.07
CA GLY A 54 2.66 4.39 -17.18
C GLY A 54 1.34 3.88 -16.60
N VAL A 55 0.95 2.61 -16.84
CA VAL A 55 -0.24 2.01 -16.22
C VAL A 55 -0.05 1.90 -14.72
N GLN A 56 -1.01 2.37 -13.94
CA GLN A 56 -1.02 2.20 -12.49
C GLN A 56 -0.99 0.71 -12.13
N LYS A 57 0.01 0.30 -11.35
CA LYS A 57 0.09 -1.04 -10.77
C LYS A 57 -0.88 -1.16 -9.60
N ILE A 58 -1.50 -2.33 -9.50
CA ILE A 58 -2.36 -2.73 -8.38
C ILE A 58 -1.76 -3.88 -7.58
N ASP A 59 -2.46 -4.38 -6.57
CA ASP A 59 -2.03 -5.47 -5.70
C ASP A 59 -0.76 -5.13 -4.89
N PHE A 60 -0.03 -6.12 -4.39
CA PHE A 60 1.20 -5.95 -3.61
C PHE A 60 2.32 -5.31 -4.42
N GLN A 61 2.80 -4.15 -3.97
CA GLN A 61 3.93 -3.43 -4.55
C GLN A 61 5.01 -3.19 -3.50
N LYS A 62 6.24 -3.61 -3.81
CA LYS A 62 7.39 -3.45 -2.93
C LYS A 62 8.19 -2.20 -3.29
N TYR A 63 8.39 -1.31 -2.32
CA TYR A 63 9.27 -0.15 -2.45
C TYR A 63 10.54 -0.36 -1.61
N GLY A 64 11.69 -0.39 -2.29
CA GLY A 64 12.96 -0.75 -1.65
C GLY A 64 12.91 -2.17 -1.05
N GLU A 65 13.60 -2.36 0.07
CA GLU A 65 13.72 -3.68 0.69
C GLU A 65 12.64 -3.99 1.74
N SER A 66 12.03 -2.96 2.33
CA SER A 66 11.25 -3.10 3.57
C SER A 66 9.79 -2.65 3.46
N TYR A 67 9.42 -1.87 2.44
CA TYR A 67 8.09 -1.28 2.37
C TYR A 67 7.20 -2.02 1.37
N TRP A 68 6.01 -2.39 1.83
CA TRP A 68 4.99 -3.01 1.01
C TRP A 68 3.71 -2.19 1.03
N TYR A 69 3.15 -1.97 -0.15
CA TYR A 69 1.90 -1.26 -0.39
C TYR A 69 0.93 -2.23 -1.04
N TYR A 70 -0.36 -2.03 -0.85
CA TYR A 70 -1.39 -2.78 -1.57
C TYR A 70 -2.39 -1.80 -2.14
N TYR A 71 -2.66 -1.94 -3.43
CA TYR A 71 -3.73 -1.21 -4.09
C TYR A 71 -4.82 -2.19 -4.48
N ASP A 72 -6.07 -1.84 -4.18
CA ASP A 72 -7.22 -2.65 -4.58
C ASP A 72 -7.39 -2.69 -6.11
N THR A 73 -8.37 -3.46 -6.57
CA THR A 73 -8.70 -3.59 -8.00
C THR A 73 -9.19 -2.28 -8.63
N SER A 74 -9.58 -1.29 -7.84
CA SER A 74 -9.92 0.06 -8.29
C SER A 74 -8.70 0.99 -8.33
N GLY A 75 -7.52 0.51 -7.91
CA GLY A 75 -6.29 1.29 -7.82
C GLY A 75 -6.23 2.20 -6.60
N ASN A 76 -7.01 1.95 -5.55
CA ASN A 76 -6.90 2.70 -4.31
C ASN A 76 -5.89 2.04 -3.38
N LEU A 77 -4.94 2.82 -2.88
CA LEU A 77 -4.08 2.40 -1.78
C LEU A 77 -4.95 2.13 -0.55
N LEU A 78 -4.68 1.02 0.16
CA LEU A 78 -5.42 0.73 1.39
C LEU A 78 -5.34 1.89 2.39
N PRO A 79 -6.45 2.20 3.08
CA PRO A 79 -6.45 3.25 4.08
C PRO A 79 -5.56 2.86 5.28
N PRO A 80 -5.03 3.85 6.02
CA PRO A 80 -4.36 3.61 7.29
C PRO A 80 -5.23 2.82 8.26
N GLY A 81 -4.56 2.03 9.11
CA GLY A 81 -5.22 1.21 10.13
C GLY A 81 -5.40 -0.26 9.75
N TRP A 82 -6.35 -0.91 10.43
CA TRP A 82 -6.62 -2.34 10.28
C TRP A 82 -7.32 -2.65 8.96
N ASN A 83 -6.72 -3.57 8.20
CA ASN A 83 -7.26 -4.04 6.93
C ASN A 83 -7.27 -5.57 6.88
N THR A 84 -8.29 -6.14 6.24
CA THR A 84 -8.39 -7.60 6.03
C THR A 84 -8.26 -7.90 4.54
N LEU A 85 -7.25 -8.70 4.18
CA LEU A 85 -7.03 -9.17 2.82
C LEU A 85 -7.06 -10.69 2.82
N LYS A 86 -8.01 -11.29 2.06
CA LYS A 86 -8.16 -12.76 1.94
C LYS A 86 -8.11 -13.45 3.31
N ASP A 87 -8.97 -12.99 4.22
CA ASP A 87 -9.10 -13.49 5.60
C ASP A 87 -7.89 -13.28 6.52
N THR A 88 -6.87 -12.54 6.08
CA THR A 88 -5.70 -12.21 6.90
C THR A 88 -5.70 -10.73 7.28
N ARG A 89 -5.48 -10.45 8.56
CA ARG A 89 -5.41 -9.07 9.07
C ARG A 89 -4.01 -8.49 8.93
N ARG A 90 -3.96 -7.22 8.56
CA ARG A 90 -2.76 -6.41 8.37
C ARG A 90 -3.00 -5.04 8.99
N TYR A 91 -1.93 -4.32 9.28
CA TYR A 91 -2.02 -2.92 9.69
C TYR A 91 -1.21 -2.05 8.73
N VAL A 92 -1.84 -0.97 8.29
CA VAL A 92 -1.32 -0.02 7.31
C VAL A 92 -0.95 1.27 8.04
N THR A 93 0.27 1.77 7.83
CA THR A 93 0.72 3.04 8.39
C THR A 93 0.01 4.23 7.74
N GLU A 94 0.12 5.43 8.33
CA GLU A 94 -0.33 6.67 7.67
C GLU A 94 0.32 6.89 6.30
N GLY A 95 1.56 6.40 6.12
CA GLY A 95 2.26 6.42 4.84
C GLY A 95 1.77 5.38 3.83
N GLY A 96 0.84 4.50 4.22
CA GLY A 96 0.22 3.48 3.37
C GLY A 96 0.99 2.17 3.26
N SER A 97 2.10 2.01 3.99
CA SER A 97 2.86 0.75 3.99
C SER A 97 2.36 -0.23 5.05
N PHE A 98 2.52 -1.53 4.83
CA PHE A 98 2.32 -2.52 5.88
C PHE A 98 3.37 -2.41 7.00
N VAL A 99 2.95 -2.78 8.21
CA VAL A 99 3.85 -2.99 9.36
C VAL A 99 4.27 -4.46 9.47
N PHE A 100 5.39 -4.69 10.16
CA PHE A 100 5.99 -6.01 10.38
C PHE A 100 6.51 -6.11 11.82
N GLY A 101 6.71 -7.32 12.33
CA GLY A 101 7.26 -7.56 13.66
C GLY A 101 6.35 -7.09 14.80
N LEU A 102 6.95 -6.84 15.96
CA LEU A 102 6.26 -6.34 17.15
C LEU A 102 5.87 -4.86 16.97
N GLN A 103 4.60 -4.55 17.20
CA GLN A 103 4.02 -3.20 17.03
C GLN A 103 3.15 -2.82 18.21
N LEU A 104 3.23 -1.57 18.66
CA LEU A 104 2.33 -0.99 19.65
C LEU A 104 1.25 -0.18 18.91
N ILE A 105 0.00 -0.65 18.95
CA ILE A 105 -1.15 -0.03 18.27
C ILE A 105 -2.25 0.14 19.32
N ASP A 106 -2.75 1.36 19.51
CA ASP A 106 -3.82 1.69 20.47
C ASP A 106 -3.57 1.12 21.88
N GLY A 107 -2.32 1.18 22.35
CA GLY A 107 -1.92 0.71 23.69
C GLY A 107 -1.80 -0.81 23.85
N LYS A 108 -1.98 -1.58 22.77
CA LYS A 108 -1.83 -3.04 22.73
C LYS A 108 -0.66 -3.45 21.84
N HIS A 109 0.04 -4.52 22.23
CA HIS A 109 1.11 -5.08 21.42
C HIS A 109 0.54 -6.13 20.46
N TYR A 110 0.98 -6.07 19.20
CA TYR A 110 0.63 -7.01 18.13
C TYR A 110 1.89 -7.49 17.45
N VAL A 111 1.86 -8.68 16.87
CA VAL A 111 2.99 -9.24 16.12
C VAL A 111 2.54 -9.53 14.70
N PHE A 112 3.26 -8.97 13.73
CA PHE A 112 3.05 -9.21 12.31
C PHE A 112 4.21 -10.06 11.77
N GLY A 113 3.90 -11.12 11.04
CA GLY A 113 4.91 -11.97 10.41
C GLY A 113 5.66 -11.25 9.29
N SER A 114 6.65 -11.91 8.68
CA SER A 114 7.46 -11.34 7.57
C SER A 114 6.63 -10.99 6.33
N SER A 115 5.48 -11.65 6.14
CA SER A 115 4.52 -11.29 5.10
C SER A 115 3.63 -10.12 5.48
N GLY A 116 3.70 -9.57 6.70
CA GLY A 116 2.89 -8.48 7.24
C GLY A 116 1.53 -8.90 7.80
N ILE A 117 1.31 -10.21 8.00
CA ILE A 117 0.06 -10.81 8.50
C ILE A 117 0.10 -10.87 10.03
N LEU A 118 -0.96 -10.42 10.68
CA LEU A 118 -1.15 -10.51 12.13
C LEU A 118 -1.08 -11.96 12.61
N GLN A 119 -0.29 -12.21 13.64
CA GLN A 119 -0.12 -13.51 14.28
C GLN A 119 -1.10 -13.68 15.46
N TYR A 120 -1.42 -14.93 15.77
CA TYR A 120 -2.32 -15.33 16.85
C TYR A 120 -1.74 -16.53 17.62
N GLY A 121 -2.21 -16.78 18.84
CA GLY A 121 -1.77 -17.92 19.65
C GLY A 121 -0.35 -17.74 20.20
N TRP A 122 0.37 -18.85 20.38
CA TRP A 122 1.75 -18.82 20.91
C TRP A 122 2.74 -18.23 19.90
N ILE A 123 3.52 -17.26 20.34
CA ILE A 123 4.51 -16.53 19.54
C ILE A 123 5.83 -16.52 20.31
N GLU A 124 6.93 -16.84 19.62
CA GLU A 124 8.28 -16.74 20.18
C GLU A 124 8.98 -15.49 19.63
N LEU A 125 9.46 -14.62 20.52
CA LEU A 125 10.25 -13.44 20.18
C LEU A 125 11.50 -13.41 21.07
N ASP A 126 12.68 -13.37 20.46
CA ASP A 126 13.97 -13.31 21.16
C ASP A 126 14.12 -14.36 22.28
N GLY A 127 13.67 -15.60 22.02
CA GLY A 127 13.70 -16.71 22.98
C GLY A 127 12.61 -16.68 24.07
N ASN A 128 11.75 -15.67 24.08
CA ASN A 128 10.63 -15.55 25.01
C ASN A 128 9.31 -15.94 24.34
N LYS A 129 8.42 -16.59 25.11
CA LYS A 129 7.09 -17.01 24.62
C LYS A 129 6.00 -16.06 25.09
N TYR A 130 5.20 -15.61 24.14
CA TYR A 130 4.04 -14.74 24.32
C TYR A 130 2.79 -15.44 23.78
N TYR A 131 1.62 -15.03 24.25
CA TYR A 131 0.35 -15.50 23.70
C TYR A 131 -0.47 -14.32 23.16
N ALA A 132 -0.75 -14.35 21.86
CA ALA A 132 -1.68 -13.45 21.19
C ALA A 132 -3.10 -14.01 21.29
N GLY A 133 -4.02 -13.22 21.85
CA GLY A 133 -5.42 -13.57 21.98
C GLY A 133 -6.16 -13.63 20.64
N SER A 134 -7.47 -13.86 20.67
CA SER A 134 -8.31 -13.92 19.46
C SER A 134 -8.39 -12.60 18.70
N ASP A 135 -8.15 -11.46 19.36
CA ASP A 135 -8.04 -10.14 18.72
C ASP A 135 -6.63 -9.88 18.15
N GLY A 136 -5.69 -10.80 18.39
CA GLY A 136 -4.27 -10.74 18.02
C GLY A 136 -3.39 -9.93 18.98
N ALA A 137 -3.98 -9.35 20.03
CA ALA A 137 -3.20 -8.61 21.01
C ALA A 137 -2.44 -9.57 21.93
N LEU A 138 -1.18 -9.24 22.23
CA LEU A 138 -0.39 -9.97 23.21
C LEU A 138 -1.01 -9.78 24.60
N LEU A 139 -1.30 -10.89 25.27
CA LEU A 139 -1.74 -10.87 26.66
C LEU A 139 -0.58 -10.43 27.55
N LYS A 140 -0.83 -9.41 28.39
CA LYS A 140 0.13 -9.01 29.42
C LYS A 140 0.09 -10.04 30.55
N GLY A 141 1.25 -10.65 30.84
CA GLY A 141 1.45 -11.48 32.02
C GLY A 141 1.68 -12.96 31.72
N TRP A 142 2.94 -13.31 31.48
CA TRP A 142 3.59 -14.38 32.24
C TRP A 142 4.89 -13.80 32.74
N ASN A 143 4.98 -13.63 34.06
CA ASN A 143 6.23 -13.31 34.73
C ASN A 143 7.31 -14.27 34.24
N THR A 144 8.52 -13.73 34.09
CA THR A 144 9.78 -14.47 34.14
C THR A 144 9.61 -15.78 34.89
N ILE A 145 9.55 -16.91 34.20
CA ILE A 145 9.96 -18.16 34.83
C ILE A 145 11.47 -18.04 34.86
N ASP A 146 11.95 -17.40 35.93
CA ASP A 146 13.33 -17.39 36.34
C ASP A 146 13.78 -18.85 36.42
N GLY A 147 14.43 -19.30 35.35
CA GLY A 147 15.05 -20.61 35.26
C GLY A 147 16.39 -20.59 35.97
N SER A 148 16.42 -20.15 37.22
CA SER A 148 17.55 -20.45 38.10
C SER A 148 17.52 -21.95 38.39
N ARG A 149 18.48 -22.68 37.80
CA ARG A 149 18.99 -23.92 38.36
C ARG A 149 20.47 -24.06 38.10
#